data_AF-A0A8T7HBV8-F1
#
_entry.id   AF-A0A8T7HBV8-F1
#
_cell.length_a   1.000
_cell.length_b   1.000
_cell.length_c   1.000
_cell.angle_alpha   90.00
_cell.angle_beta   90.00
_cell.angle_gamma   90.00
#
_symmetry.space_group_name_H-M   'P 1'
#
loop_
_entity.id
_entity.type
_entity.pdbx_description
1 polymer ?
#
loop_
_entity_poly.entity_id
_entity_poly.type
_entity_poly.pdbx_seq_one_letter_code
_entity_poly.pdbx_strand_id
1 'polypeptide(L)'
;MERKTPASELRDRMERFRLRMDTENPSWEFAAIFGRVNQFYLTGTMQDGVLLIPRDDEAVLWVRRSLERALDESLFPDIRPMKSFRDAAAGMGACPGT
;
A
#
# COMPACT_ATOMS: atom_id res chain seq x y z
N MET A 1 17.45 2.68 -18.70
CA MET A 1 17.01 1.48 -17.97
C MET A 1 16.46 1.95 -16.64
N GLU A 2 15.15 2.12 -16.54
CA GLU A 2 14.53 2.53 -15.28
C GLU A 2 14.64 1.37 -14.30
N ARG A 3 15.41 1.57 -13.23
CA ARG A 3 15.71 0.52 -12.26
C ARG A 3 14.59 0.55 -11.22
N LYS A 4 13.59 -0.32 -11.38
CA LYS A 4 12.49 -0.51 -10.41
C LYS A 4 13.08 -0.74 -9.01
N THR A 5 12.40 -0.24 -7.98
CA THR A 5 12.79 -0.54 -6.59
C THR A 5 12.71 -2.06 -6.38
N PRO A 6 13.78 -2.72 -5.91
CA PRO A 6 13.77 -4.17 -5.72
C PRO A 6 12.64 -4.63 -4.78
N ALA A 7 12.00 -5.76 -5.08
CA ALA A 7 10.93 -6.31 -4.26
C ALA A 7 11.38 -6.57 -2.80
N SER A 8 12.63 -6.97 -2.61
CA SER A 8 13.22 -7.14 -1.27
C SER A 8 13.24 -5.83 -0.50
N GLU A 9 13.62 -4.73 -1.15
CA GLU A 9 13.67 -3.42 -0.50
C GLU A 9 12.26 -2.91 -0.14
N LEU A 10 11.27 -3.13 -1.01
CA LEU A 10 9.87 -2.78 -0.70
C LEU A 10 9.35 -3.58 0.51
N ARG A 11 9.64 -4.88 0.57
CA ARG A 11 9.31 -5.75 1.71
C ARG A 11 9.99 -5.26 2.99
N ASP A 12 11.29 -4.98 2.96
CA ASP A 12 12.02 -4.49 4.13
C ASP A 12 11.48 -3.14 4.64
N ARG A 13 11.07 -2.25 3.73
CA ARG A 13 10.43 -0.96 4.09
C ARG A 13 9.07 -1.18 4.75
N MET A 14 8.27 -2.12 4.25
CA MET A 14 6.97 -2.48 4.83
C MET A 14 7.13 -3.12 6.22
N GLU A 15 8.07 -4.05 6.39
CA GLU A 15 8.37 -4.67 7.67
C GLU A 15 8.81 -3.64 8.72
N ARG A 16 9.67 -2.69 8.33
CA ARG A 16 10.05 -1.58 9.23
C ARG A 16 8.89 -0.66 9.59
N PHE A 17 7.96 -0.43 8.67
CA PHE A 17 6.74 0.32 8.97
C PHE A 17 5.89 -0.42 10.03
N ARG A 18 5.61 -1.71 9.81
CA ARG A 18 4.84 -2.54 10.75
C ARG A 18 5.49 -2.58 12.13
N LEU A 19 6.80 -2.83 12.20
CA LEU A 19 7.54 -2.88 13.47
C LEU A 19 7.44 -1.56 14.27
N ARG A 20 7.51 -0.41 13.59
CA ARG A 20 7.33 0.89 14.24
C ARG A 20 5.90 1.08 14.71
N MET A 21 4.91 0.71 13.91
CA MET A 21 3.51 0.78 14.31
C MET A 21 3.22 -0.11 15.53
N ASP A 22 3.74 -1.34 15.55
CA ASP A 22 3.61 -2.25 16.68
C ASP A 22 4.24 -1.71 17.97
N THR A 23 5.32 -0.94 17.84
CA THR A 23 6.04 -0.36 18.99
C THR A 23 5.41 0.94 19.47
N GLU A 24 5.10 1.85 18.54
CA GLU A 24 4.66 3.23 18.84
C GLU A 24 3.14 3.33 19.03
N ASN A 25 2.37 2.44 18.39
CA ASN A 25 0.92 2.36 18.51
C ASN A 25 0.43 0.89 18.58
N PRO A 26 0.68 0.17 19.69
CA PRO A 26 0.39 -1.26 19.79
C PRO A 26 -1.08 -1.66 19.57
N SER A 27 -2.01 -0.72 19.64
CA SER A 27 -3.44 -0.91 19.39
C SER A 27 -3.85 -0.64 17.94
N TRP A 28 -2.92 -0.36 17.03
CA TRP A 28 -3.26 -0.18 15.63
C TRP A 28 -3.84 -1.47 15.04
N GLU A 29 -4.79 -1.32 14.12
CA GLU A 29 -5.40 -2.44 13.39
C GLU A 29 -5.25 -2.26 11.88
N PHE A 30 -5.13 -1.01 11.44
CA PHE A 30 -5.16 -0.67 10.03
C PHE A 30 -4.51 0.70 9.79
N ALA A 31 -3.75 0.83 8.70
CA ALA A 31 -3.20 2.09 8.24
C ALA A 31 -3.63 2.40 6.80
N ALA A 32 -4.04 3.65 6.55
CA ALA A 32 -4.34 4.16 5.23
C ALA A 32 -3.33 5.26 4.86
N ILE A 33 -2.49 4.98 3.86
CA ILE A 33 -1.42 5.89 3.43
C ILE A 33 -1.84 6.64 2.18
N PHE A 34 -2.10 7.92 2.37
CA PHE A 34 -2.30 8.90 1.31
C PHE A 34 -0.98 9.61 1.01
N GLY A 35 -0.87 10.11 -0.22
CA GLY A 35 0.28 10.89 -0.65
C GLY A 35 1.28 10.09 -1.48
N ARG A 36 1.57 10.65 -2.65
CA ARG A 36 2.41 10.07 -3.71
C ARG A 36 3.83 9.71 -3.26
N VAL A 37 4.44 10.50 -2.38
CA VAL A 37 5.81 10.27 -1.90
C VAL A 37 5.87 9.05 -0.98
N ASN A 38 4.94 8.93 -0.03
CA ASN A 38 4.89 7.79 0.88
C ASN A 38 4.52 6.51 0.14
N GLN A 39 3.59 6.59 -0.82
CA GLN A 39 3.26 5.47 -1.70
C GLN A 39 4.47 5.04 -2.52
N PHE A 40 5.22 5.97 -3.12
CA PHE A 40 6.45 5.62 -3.84
C PHE A 40 7.49 4.97 -2.92
N TYR A 41 7.65 5.47 -1.69
CA TYR A 41 8.58 4.86 -0.74
C TYR A 41 8.20 3.41 -0.42
N LEU A 42 6.92 3.12 -0.15
CA LEU A 42 6.47 1.79 0.27
C LEU A 42 6.19 0.82 -0.89
N THR A 43 5.89 1.34 -2.08
CA THR A 43 5.41 0.54 -3.22
C THR A 43 6.23 0.72 -4.48
N GLY A 44 7.18 1.64 -4.54
CA GLY A 44 8.04 1.86 -5.70
C GLY A 44 7.35 2.51 -6.91
N THR A 45 6.08 2.93 -6.80
CA THR A 45 5.36 3.66 -7.86
C THR A 45 4.61 4.86 -7.28
N MET A 46 4.45 5.90 -8.10
CA MET A 46 3.79 7.13 -7.72
C MET A 46 2.42 7.25 -8.38
N GLN A 47 1.36 6.92 -7.63
CA GLN A 47 0.00 6.85 -8.17
C GLN A 47 -0.99 7.82 -7.50
N ASP A 48 -2.12 8.05 -8.16
CA ASP A 48 -3.29 8.63 -7.52
C ASP A 48 -4.10 7.48 -6.90
N GLY A 49 -4.01 7.32 -5.58
CA GLY A 49 -4.48 6.11 -4.93
C GLY A 49 -4.40 6.14 -3.41
N VAL A 50 -4.60 4.97 -2.80
CA VAL A 50 -4.40 4.74 -1.36
C VAL A 50 -3.72 3.40 -1.16
N LEU A 51 -2.70 3.36 -0.31
CA LEU A 51 -2.11 2.11 0.17
C LEU A 51 -2.80 1.76 1.49
N LEU A 52 -3.39 0.58 1.54
CA LEU A 52 -4.09 0.06 2.71
C LEU A 52 -3.25 -1.06 3.33
N ILE A 53 -2.99 -0.96 4.63
CA ILE A 53 -2.10 -1.86 5.35
C ILE A 53 -2.87 -2.36 6.59
N PRO A 54 -3.51 -3.53 6.52
CA PRO A 54 -3.97 -4.23 7.71
C PRO A 54 -2.78 -4.63 8.59
N ARG A 55 -2.99 -4.72 9.90
CA ARG A 55 -1.94 -5.18 10.82
C ARG A 55 -1.51 -6.61 10.52
N ASP A 56 -2.48 -7.51 10.40
CA ASP A 56 -2.28 -8.97 10.34
C ASP A 56 -2.52 -9.56 8.94
N ASP A 57 -2.53 -8.73 7.89
CA ASP A 57 -2.73 -9.16 6.51
C ASP A 57 -1.88 -8.32 5.54
N GLU A 58 -1.88 -8.71 4.26
CA GLU A 58 -1.07 -8.09 3.23
C GLU A 58 -1.54 -6.69 2.85
N ALA A 59 -0.56 -5.85 2.55
CA ALA A 59 -0.81 -4.48 2.13
C ALA A 59 -1.22 -4.42 0.65
N VAL A 60 -2.22 -3.59 0.33
CA VAL A 60 -2.78 -3.47 -1.02
C VAL A 60 -2.73 -2.02 -1.48
N LEU A 61 -2.10 -1.78 -2.64
CA LEU A 61 -2.10 -0.47 -3.29
C LEU A 61 -3.32 -0.36 -4.22
N TRP A 62 -4.28 0.49 -3.86
CA TRP A 62 -5.43 0.80 -4.68
C TRP A 62 -5.18 2.02 -5.56
N VAL A 63 -5.28 1.86 -6.88
CA VAL A 63 -4.93 2.87 -7.88
C VAL A 63 -6.17 3.36 -8.61
N ARG A 64 -6.37 4.68 -8.66
CA ARG A 64 -7.52 5.31 -9.34
C ARG A 64 -7.34 5.46 -10.83
N ARG A 65 -6.12 5.78 -11.27
CA ARG A 65 -5.78 6.06 -12.67
C ARG A 65 -4.45 5.41 -13.02
N SER A 66 -4.32 4.96 -14.26
CA SER A 66 -3.07 4.42 -14.80
C SER A 66 -2.55 3.17 -14.06
N LEU A 67 -3.42 2.18 -13.83
CA LEU A 67 -3.03 0.89 -13.23
C LEU A 67 -1.87 0.23 -14.00
N GLU A 68 -1.91 0.24 -15.33
CA GLU A 68 -0.85 -0.34 -16.18
C GLU A 68 0.51 0.27 -15.86
N ARG A 69 0.57 1.60 -15.68
CA ARG A 69 1.78 2.31 -15.27
C ARG A 69 2.24 1.89 -13.88
N ALA A 70 1.32 1.67 -12.94
CA ALA A 70 1.66 1.20 -11.61
C ALA A 70 2.32 -0.20 -11.64
N LEU A 71 1.77 -1.10 -12.46
CA LEU A 71 2.30 -2.45 -12.67
C LEU A 71 3.64 -2.43 -13.42
N ASP A 72 3.83 -1.48 -14.34
CA ASP A 72 5.09 -1.32 -15.05
C ASP A 72 6.19 -0.67 -14.19
N GLU A 73 5.87 0.27 -13.31
CA GLU A 73 6.87 0.94 -12.46
C GLU A 73 7.27 0.10 -11.23
N SER A 74 6.37 -0.76 -10.72
CA SER A 74 6.48 -1.36 -9.40
C SER A 74 6.77 -2.87 -9.40
N LEU A 75 7.43 -3.34 -8.34
CA LEU A 75 7.52 -4.76 -7.96
C LEU A 75 6.72 -5.07 -6.68
N PHE A 76 5.79 -4.18 -6.30
CA PHE A 76 4.91 -4.37 -5.16
C PHE A 76 3.88 -5.46 -5.50
N PRO A 77 3.63 -6.41 -4.58
CA PRO A 77 2.94 -7.66 -4.93
C PRO A 77 1.45 -7.48 -5.24
N ASP A 78 0.77 -6.53 -4.59
CA ASP A 78 -0.69 -6.37 -4.72
C ASP A 78 -1.08 -4.94 -5.08
N ILE A 79 -1.40 -4.74 -6.36
CA ILE A 79 -1.85 -3.46 -6.91
C ILE A 79 -3.20 -3.68 -7.60
N ARG A 80 -4.23 -2.99 -7.13
CA ARG A 80 -5.62 -3.18 -7.59
C ARG A 80 -6.22 -1.86 -8.09
N PRO A 81 -7.10 -1.88 -9.09
CA PRO A 81 -7.82 -0.68 -9.53
C PRO A 81 -8.93 -0.29 -8.54
N MET A 82 -9.22 1.00 -8.43
CA MET A 82 -10.44 1.52 -7.79
C MET A 82 -11.03 2.69 -8.60
N LYS A 83 -12.36 2.86 -8.60
CA LYS A 83 -13.01 4.09 -9.09
C LYS A 83 -13.26 5.07 -7.95
N SER A 84 -13.49 4.54 -6.75
CA SER A 84 -13.71 5.31 -5.53
C SER A 84 -13.13 4.58 -4.31
N PHE A 85 -13.02 5.27 -3.18
CA PHE A 85 -12.60 4.63 -1.92
C PHE A 85 -13.56 3.55 -1.44
N ARG A 86 -14.81 3.55 -1.90
CA ARG A 86 -15.78 2.48 -1.61
C ARG A 86 -15.35 1.15 -2.23
N ASP A 87 -14.74 1.18 -3.41
CA ASP A 87 -14.27 -0.04 -4.07
C ASP A 87 -13.09 -0.65 -3.31
N ALA A 88 -12.17 0.22 -2.85
CA ALA A 88 -11.04 -0.20 -2.02
C ALA A 88 -11.53 -0.78 -0.68
N ALA A 89 -12.47 -0.11 -0.01
CA ALA A 89 -13.06 -0.63 1.23
C ALA A 89 -13.75 -1.98 1.02
N ALA A 90 -14.57 -2.13 -0.03
CA ALA A 90 -15.23 -3.39 -0.36
C ALA A 90 -14.22 -4.51 -0.67
N GLY A 91 -13.11 -4.17 -1.33
CA GLY A 91 -12.07 -5.12 -1.70
C GLY A 91 -11.12 -5.53 -0.58
N MET A 92 -11.06 -4.77 0.52
CA MET A 92 -10.33 -5.15 1.74
C MET A 92 -11.15 -6.09 2.66
N GLY A 93 -12.46 -6.22 2.43
CA GLY A 93 -13.33 -7.02 3.29
C GLY A 93 -13.74 -6.29 4.58
N ALA A 94 -13.87 -7.03 5.68
CA ALA A 94 -14.31 -6.46 6.95
C ALA A 94 -13.24 -5.49 7.50
N CYS A 95 -13.53 -4.19 7.47
CA CYS A 95 -12.74 -3.22 8.24
C CYS A 95 -12.87 -3.52 9.74
N PRO A 96 -11.82 -3.28 10.54
CA PRO A 96 -11.95 -3.26 11.99
C PRO A 96 -13.07 -2.31 12.39
N GLY A 97 -13.82 -2.65 13.44
CA GLY A 97 -14.94 -1.83 13.91
C GLY A 97 -14.45 -0.42 14.25
N THR A 98 -15.16 0.60 13.74
CA THR A 98 -14.94 2.02 14.06
C THR A 98 -15.36 2.35 15.47
#